data_AF-A0ABD0P2J2-F1
#
_entry.id   AF-A0ABD0P2J2-F1
#
_cell.length_a   1.000
_cell.length_b   1.000
_cell.length_c   1.000
_cell.angle_alpha   90.00
_cell.angle_beta   90.00
_cell.angle_gamma   90.00
#
_symmetry.space_group_name_H-M   'P 1'
#
loop_
_entity.id
_entity.type
_entity.pdbx_description
1 polymer ?
#
loop_
_entity_poly.entity_id
_entity_poly.type
_entity_poly.pdbx_seq_one_letter_code
_entity_poly.pdbx_strand_id
1 'polypeptide(L)'
;IGHHSTSDDSSAYRSVDEVNYWDKQDHPISRLRHYMTARGWWGEDEERAWRKQSRKLVMEAFERAEKRLKPNPELLFTDVYDEMIPSLAKQREAMWRHIQQYKEHYPLDLYEK
;
A
#
# COMPACT_ATOMS: atom_id res chain seq x y z
N ILE A 1 -1.41 3.89 17.49
CA ILE A 1 -1.73 5.07 16.63
C ILE A 1 -0.44 5.55 15.97
N GLY A 2 -0.46 5.94 14.69
CA GLY A 2 0.76 6.19 13.89
C GLY A 2 1.04 7.66 13.55
N HIS A 3 2.16 7.90 12.84
CA HIS A 3 2.53 9.18 12.23
C HIS A 3 1.60 9.58 11.08
N HIS A 4 1.76 10.79 10.53
CA HIS A 4 0.96 11.22 9.38
C HIS A 4 1.25 10.38 8.13
N SER A 5 2.52 10.11 7.85
CA SER A 5 2.97 9.28 6.73
C SER A 5 4.36 8.70 7.02
N THR A 6 4.92 7.93 6.09
CA THR A 6 6.30 7.43 6.17
C THR A 6 7.37 8.52 6.08
N SER A 7 7.00 9.74 5.66
CA SER A 7 7.90 10.90 5.57
C SER A 7 7.76 11.87 6.74
N ASP A 8 6.89 11.57 7.71
CA ASP A 8 6.58 12.41 8.85
C ASP A 8 7.07 11.80 10.17
N ASP A 9 7.67 12.63 11.02
CA ASP A 9 7.93 12.29 12.41
C ASP A 9 7.06 13.16 13.33
N SER A 10 5.89 12.64 13.65
CA SER A 10 4.98 13.31 14.58
C SER A 10 5.57 13.65 15.96
N SER A 11 6.59 12.91 16.42
CA SER A 11 7.16 13.17 17.76
C SER A 11 7.83 14.55 17.85
N ALA A 12 8.15 15.15 16.71
CA ALA A 12 8.66 16.51 16.62
C ALA A 12 7.63 17.57 17.05
N TYR A 13 6.34 17.25 17.06
CA TYR A 13 5.28 18.25 17.30
C TYR A 13 4.07 17.76 18.11
N ARG A 14 4.05 16.50 18.56
CA ARG A 14 3.04 16.00 19.53
C ARG A 14 3.68 15.16 20.63
N SER A 15 3.06 15.16 21.80
CA SER A 15 3.60 14.42 22.94
C SER A 15 3.37 12.91 22.79
N VAL A 16 4.35 12.13 23.22
CA VAL A 16 4.25 10.66 23.28
C VAL A 16 3.18 10.22 24.28
N ASP A 17 2.96 11.00 25.34
CA ASP A 17 1.95 10.71 26.37
C ASP A 17 0.52 10.76 25.82
N GLU A 18 0.21 11.76 24.98
CA GLU A 18 -1.08 11.84 24.31
C GLU A 18 -1.31 10.63 23.40
N VAL A 19 -0.31 10.26 22.59
CA VAL A 19 -0.41 9.10 21.69
C VAL A 19 -0.64 7.81 22.50
N ASN A 20 0.09 7.64 23.60
CA ASN A 20 -0.06 6.50 24.49
C ASN A 20 -1.44 6.44 25.16
N TYR A 21 -2.01 7.59 25.54
CA TYR A 21 -3.36 7.66 26.08
C TYR A 21 -4.37 7.07 25.09
N TRP A 22 -4.36 7.55 23.84
CA TRP A 22 -5.31 7.09 22.83
C TRP A 22 -5.07 5.63 22.42
N ASP A 23 -3.81 5.19 22.37
CA ASP A 23 -3.47 3.82 22.00
C ASP A 23 -3.91 2.78 23.06
N LYS A 24 -3.87 3.16 24.35
CA LYS A 24 -4.15 2.24 25.46
C LYS A 24 -5.55 2.39 26.04
N GLN A 25 -6.04 3.62 26.17
CA GLN A 25 -7.27 3.92 26.91
C GLN A 25 -8.50 3.95 26.00
N ASP A 26 -8.40 4.50 24.79
CA ASP A 26 -9.53 4.66 23.87
C ASP A 26 -9.20 4.16 22.44
N HIS A 27 -8.79 2.90 22.36
CA HIS A 27 -8.51 2.25 21.08
C HIS A 27 -9.75 1.50 20.56
N PRO A 28 -10.19 1.73 19.31
CA PRO A 28 -11.44 1.15 18.78
C PRO A 28 -11.42 -0.38 18.74
N ILE A 29 -10.29 -0.98 18.36
CA ILE A 29 -10.14 -2.45 18.35
C ILE A 29 -10.29 -3.02 19.77
N SER A 30 -9.67 -2.38 20.77
CA SER A 30 -9.76 -2.83 22.17
C SER A 30 -11.19 -2.69 22.71
N ARG A 31 -11.88 -1.58 22.39
CA ARG A 31 -13.27 -1.36 22.76
C ARG A 31 -14.20 -2.42 22.19
N LEU A 32 -14.07 -2.72 20.90
CA LEU A 32 -14.87 -3.76 20.24
C LEU A 32 -14.55 -5.15 20.82
N ARG A 33 -13.27 -5.46 21.02
CA ARG A 33 -12.83 -6.72 21.61
C ARG A 33 -13.45 -6.94 22.99
N HIS A 34 -13.38 -5.95 23.88
CA HIS A 34 -13.99 -6.06 25.21
C HIS A 34 -15.51 -6.29 25.13
N TYR A 35 -16.20 -5.61 24.22
CA TYR A 35 -17.63 -5.82 23.99
C TYR A 35 -17.92 -7.26 23.52
N MET A 36 -17.18 -7.76 22.53
CA MET A 36 -17.37 -9.12 22.01
C MET A 36 -17.02 -10.20 23.04
N THR A 37 -15.96 -10.01 23.83
CA THR A 37 -15.60 -10.91 24.92
C THR A 37 -16.67 -10.93 26.02
N ALA A 38 -17.22 -9.77 26.40
CA ALA A 38 -18.32 -9.71 27.37
C ALA A 38 -19.60 -10.42 26.89
N ARG A 39 -19.77 -10.55 25.56
CA ARG A 39 -20.86 -11.31 24.93
C ARG A 39 -20.54 -12.80 24.72
N GLY A 40 -19.32 -13.23 25.00
CA GLY A 40 -18.85 -14.59 24.70
C GLY A 40 -18.67 -14.88 23.20
N TRP A 41 -18.55 -13.84 22.37
CA TRP A 41 -18.35 -13.96 20.91
C TRP A 41 -16.88 -14.01 20.50
N TRP A 42 -15.98 -13.68 21.43
CA TRP A 42 -14.55 -13.61 21.17
C TRP A 42 -13.74 -14.00 22.39
N GLY A 43 -12.80 -14.92 22.21
CA GLY A 43 -11.88 -15.40 23.24
C GLY A 43 -10.42 -15.30 22.81
N GLU A 44 -9.53 -15.66 23.74
CA GLU A 44 -8.08 -15.60 23.53
C GLU A 44 -7.59 -16.62 22.48
N ASP A 45 -8.28 -17.75 22.35
CA ASP A 45 -7.93 -18.78 21.37
C ASP A 45 -8.28 -18.32 19.95
N GLU A 46 -9.47 -17.72 19.77
CA GLU A 46 -9.88 -17.09 18.52
C GLU A 46 -8.97 -15.92 18.15
N GLU A 47 -8.60 -15.05 19.10
CA GLU A 47 -7.67 -13.94 18.89
C GLU A 47 -6.31 -14.44 18.36
N ARG A 48 -5.73 -15.45 19.00
CA ARG A 48 -4.43 -16.01 18.58
C ARG A 48 -4.52 -16.66 17.20
N ALA A 49 -5.58 -17.42 16.93
CA ALA A 49 -5.79 -18.06 15.65
C ALA A 49 -5.98 -17.03 14.53
N TRP A 50 -6.85 -16.04 14.75
CA TRP A 50 -7.13 -14.96 13.82
C TRP A 50 -5.87 -14.16 13.51
N ARG A 51 -5.13 -13.69 14.53
CA ARG A 51 -3.91 -12.90 14.32
C ARG A 51 -2.86 -13.65 13.51
N LYS A 52 -2.70 -14.96 13.75
CA LYS A 52 -1.80 -15.83 12.96
C LYS A 52 -2.27 -15.92 11.50
N GLN A 53 -3.57 -16.14 11.28
CA GLN A 53 -4.15 -16.22 9.94
C GLN A 53 -4.04 -14.89 9.19
N SER A 54 -4.41 -13.76 9.81
CA SER A 54 -4.32 -12.44 9.19
C SER A 54 -2.89 -12.12 8.79
N ARG A 55 -1.90 -12.40 9.65
CA ARG A 55 -0.48 -12.22 9.30
C ARG A 55 -0.09 -13.06 8.09
N LYS A 56 -0.50 -14.33 8.06
CA LYS A 56 -0.24 -15.21 6.92
C LYS A 56 -0.82 -14.62 5.62
N LEU A 57 -2.09 -14.19 5.64
CA LEU A 57 -2.74 -13.60 4.47
C LEU A 57 -2.05 -12.34 3.96
N VAL A 58 -1.63 -11.46 4.89
CA VAL A 58 -0.88 -10.23 4.53
C VAL A 58 0.46 -10.58 3.88
N MET A 59 1.22 -11.53 4.47
CA MET A 59 2.52 -11.94 3.91
C MET A 59 2.37 -12.60 2.54
N GLU A 60 1.38 -13.48 2.36
CA GLU A 60 1.12 -14.10 1.08
C GLU A 60 0.72 -13.08 0.01
N ALA A 61 -0.08 -12.07 0.36
CA ALA A 61 -0.42 -10.98 -0.55
C ALA A 61 0.80 -10.13 -0.90
N PHE A 62 1.64 -9.82 0.09
CA PHE A 62 2.88 -9.09 -0.07
C PHE A 62 3.84 -9.81 -1.02
N GLU A 63 4.10 -11.10 -0.80
CA GLU A 63 4.98 -11.91 -1.65
C GLU A 63 4.46 -12.02 -3.09
N ARG A 64 3.13 -12.09 -3.28
CA ARG A 64 2.55 -12.05 -4.64
C ARG A 64 2.74 -10.69 -5.29
N ALA A 65 2.59 -9.61 -4.54
CA ALA A 65 2.75 -8.25 -5.04
C ALA A 65 4.21 -7.96 -5.45
N GLU A 66 5.20 -8.36 -4.64
CA GLU A 66 6.62 -8.13 -4.93
C GLU A 66 7.11 -8.86 -6.20
N LYS A 67 6.52 -10.02 -6.51
CA LYS A 67 6.88 -10.80 -7.71
C LYS A 67 6.28 -10.23 -9.00
N ARG A 68 5.34 -9.28 -8.90
CA ARG A 68 4.69 -8.71 -10.07
C ARG A 68 5.60 -7.68 -10.73
N LEU A 69 5.72 -7.77 -12.05
CA LEU A 69 6.35 -6.71 -12.83
C LEU A 69 5.55 -5.41 -12.73
N LYS A 70 6.23 -4.28 -12.91
CA LYS A 70 5.59 -2.97 -13.01
C LYS A 70 4.73 -2.90 -14.28
N PRO A 71 3.66 -2.10 -14.31
CA PRO A 71 2.79 -2.00 -15.48
C PRO A 71 3.56 -1.48 -16.70
N ASN A 72 3.16 -1.87 -17.91
CA ASN A 72 3.81 -1.40 -19.15
C ASN A 72 3.93 0.14 -19.18
N PRO A 73 5.11 0.72 -19.50
CA PRO A 73 5.32 2.16 -19.56
C PRO A 73 4.32 2.93 -20.45
N GLU A 74 3.67 2.29 -21.43
CA GLU A 74 2.61 2.92 -22.23
C GLU A 74 1.45 3.44 -21.39
N LEU A 75 1.16 2.79 -20.26
CA LEU A 75 0.06 3.16 -19.38
C LEU A 75 0.25 4.53 -18.73
N LEU A 76 1.45 5.13 -18.84
CA LEU A 76 1.68 6.53 -18.50
C LEU A 76 0.81 7.50 -19.32
N PHE A 77 0.40 7.11 -20.53
CA PHE A 77 -0.32 7.98 -21.47
C PHE A 77 -1.82 7.68 -21.56
N THR A 78 -2.29 6.54 -21.03
CA THR A 78 -3.70 6.16 -21.02
C THR A 78 -4.41 6.76 -19.81
N ASP A 79 -5.75 6.75 -19.81
CA ASP A 79 -6.61 7.24 -18.71
C ASP A 79 -6.44 8.73 -18.35
N VAL A 80 -5.70 9.51 -19.17
CA VAL A 80 -5.61 10.98 -19.05
C VAL A 80 -6.89 11.67 -19.53
N TYR A 81 -7.46 11.14 -20.62
CA TYR A 81 -8.76 11.48 -21.19
C TYR A 81 -9.48 10.16 -21.54
N ASP A 82 -10.78 10.22 -21.79
CA ASP A 82 -11.57 9.07 -22.25
C ASP A 82 -10.98 8.45 -23.53
N GLU A 83 -10.60 9.31 -24.48
CA GLU A 83 -9.84 8.93 -25.67
C GLU A 83 -8.48 9.64 -25.72
N MET A 84 -7.43 8.91 -26.10
CA MET A 84 -6.08 9.47 -26.21
C MET A 84 -6.02 10.52 -27.32
N ILE A 85 -5.80 11.77 -26.94
CA ILE A 85 -5.68 12.87 -27.90
C ILE A 85 -4.39 12.75 -28.76
N PRO A 86 -4.37 13.29 -29.99
CA PRO A 86 -3.24 13.12 -30.91
C PRO A 86 -1.88 13.58 -30.37
N SER A 87 -1.85 14.63 -29.53
CA SER A 87 -0.62 15.11 -28.92
C SER A 87 -0.03 14.11 -27.92
N LEU A 88 -0.87 13.41 -27.14
CA LEU A 88 -0.43 12.35 -26.22
C LEU A 88 0.05 11.11 -26.98
N ALA A 89 -0.65 10.74 -28.07
CA ALA A 89 -0.21 9.65 -28.94
C ALA A 89 1.21 9.91 -29.50
N LYS A 90 1.46 11.15 -29.96
CA LYS A 90 2.79 11.56 -30.43
C LYS A 90 3.86 11.52 -29.34
N GLN A 91 3.51 11.87 -28.10
CA GLN A 91 4.44 11.78 -26.96
C GLN A 91 4.76 10.33 -26.59
N ARG A 92 3.76 9.44 -26.60
CA ARG A 92 3.94 8.00 -26.40
C ARG A 92 4.90 7.41 -27.44
N GLU A 93 4.70 7.73 -28.71
CA GLU A 93 5.59 7.30 -29.80
C GLU A 93 7.02 7.85 -29.65
N ALA A 94 7.16 9.10 -29.19
CA ALA A 94 8.47 9.69 -28.92
C ALA A 94 9.19 8.99 -27.76
N MET A 95 8.47 8.66 -26.68
CA MET A 95 9.01 7.87 -25.57
C MET A 95 9.51 6.51 -26.05
N TRP A 96 8.74 5.81 -26.88
CA TRP A 96 9.17 4.50 -27.36
C TRP A 96 10.38 4.55 -28.27
N ARG A 97 10.47 5.53 -29.16
CA ARG A 97 11.69 5.76 -29.94
C ARG A 97 12.90 6.02 -29.05
N HIS A 98 12.73 6.78 -27.96
CA HIS A 98 13.78 7.02 -26.99
C HIS A 98 14.20 5.74 -26.26
N ILE A 99 13.24 4.99 -25.71
CA ILE A 99 13.53 3.72 -25.00
C ILE A 99 14.20 2.72 -25.94
N GLN A 100 13.80 2.63 -27.20
CA GLN A 100 14.45 1.74 -28.18
C GLN A 100 15.91 2.12 -28.44
N GLN A 101 16.20 3.42 -28.50
CA GLN A 101 17.55 3.93 -28.75
C GLN A 101 18.46 3.83 -27.53
N TYR A 102 17.92 3.99 -26.32
CA TYR A 102 18.68 4.16 -25.07
C TYR A 102 18.32 3.10 -24.00
N LYS A 103 17.87 1.92 -24.43
CA LYS A 103 17.30 0.87 -23.56
C LYS A 103 18.20 0.47 -22.39
N GLU A 104 19.52 0.53 -22.56
CA GLU A 104 20.53 0.20 -21.55
C GLU A 104 20.50 1.12 -20.33
N HIS A 105 19.88 2.30 -20.45
CA HIS A 105 19.74 3.26 -19.36
C HIS A 105 18.43 3.11 -18.59
N TYR A 106 17.57 2.14 -18.95
CA TYR A 106 16.27 1.92 -18.33
C TYR A 106 16.12 0.49 -17.79
N PRO A 107 15.51 0.31 -16.60
CA PRO A 107 15.32 -1.02 -15.99
C PRO A 107 14.09 -1.73 -16.59
N LEU A 108 14.14 -2.01 -17.90
CA LEU A 108 12.99 -2.54 -18.67
C LEU A 108 12.62 -3.99 -18.30
N ASP A 109 13.52 -4.72 -17.66
CA ASP A 109 13.30 -6.07 -17.14
C ASP A 109 12.32 -6.11 -15.96
N LEU A 110 12.10 -4.98 -15.30
CA LEU A 110 11.15 -4.84 -14.19
C LEU A 110 9.72 -4.51 -14.64
N TYR A 111 9.47 -4.33 -15.94
CA TYR A 111 8.18 -3.88 -16.48
C TYR A 111 7.52 -4.96 -17.35
N GLU A 112 6.19 -4.99 -17.33
CA GLU A 112 5.37 -5.74 -18.28
C GLU A 112 5.62 -5.22 -19.70
N LYS A 113 5.57 -6.14 -20.68
CA LYS A 113 5.86 -5.84 -22.10
C LYS A 113 4.66 -5.31 -22.85
#